data_AF-A0A519ES26-F1
#
_entry.id   AF-A0A519ES26-F1
#
_cell.length_a   1.000
_cell.length_b   1.000
_cell.length_c   1.000
_cell.angle_alpha   90.00
_cell.angle_beta   90.00
_cell.angle_gamma   90.00
#
_symmetry.space_group_name_H-M   'P 1'
#
loop_
_entity.id
_entity.type
_entity.pdbx_description
1 polymer ?
#
loop_
_entity_poly.entity_id
_entity_poly.type
_entity_poly.pdbx_seq_one_letter_code
_entity_poly.pdbx_strand_id
1 'polypeptide(L)'
;MSFQPRLAALAALMLIGTAAMAQQPPPPPSVQAPMPVGPAARPLPPGADAEAAGSITLNGRVQQWLLNPNGEIDGLLLADGTQVAFPPHLSASVQQAMKPGDAVQVTGWRTPGAPVLRAASLNANGRSVVDQPPAFGSAPPAPREPGALTAMSASGRVARPLYTGRGDVNGVLLDNGSIVRFPPHVGAELAAALQPGSTLHAKGWGSRGPQGSAIEATAIGPTADGMRELFAGPGMAPPPGPRGARGPAERGPRSRPLPPGVDRPLPPPPAS
;
A
#
# COMPACT_ATOMS: atom_id res chain seq x y z
N MET A 1 2.98 -74.11 -34.52
CA MET A 1 3.88 -72.97 -34.80
C MET A 1 4.36 -72.50 -33.42
N SER A 2 5.41 -73.05 -32.80
CA SER A 2 6.77 -73.36 -33.32
C SER A 2 7.47 -72.04 -33.71
N PHE A 3 8.62 -71.63 -33.17
CA PHE A 3 9.60 -72.29 -32.27
C PHE A 3 10.44 -71.21 -31.52
N GLN A 4 11.00 -71.50 -30.33
CA GLN A 4 12.10 -70.70 -29.73
C GLN A 4 13.48 -71.21 -30.23
N PRO A 5 14.52 -70.36 -30.25
CA PRO A 5 15.62 -70.40 -29.25
C PRO A 5 16.01 -68.97 -28.78
N ARG A 6 16.99 -68.62 -27.92
CA ARG A 6 17.83 -69.14 -26.79
C ARG A 6 18.66 -67.90 -26.30
N LEU A 7 19.41 -67.80 -25.20
CA LEU A 7 19.85 -68.63 -24.06
C LEU A 7 20.30 -67.68 -22.89
N ALA A 8 20.92 -68.24 -21.83
CA ALA A 8 21.76 -67.59 -20.80
C ALA A 8 21.08 -66.74 -19.71
N ALA A 9 21.46 -66.86 -18.42
CA ALA A 9 22.20 -67.92 -17.73
C ALA A 9 21.84 -67.87 -16.22
N LEU A 10 21.99 -69.00 -15.51
CA LEU A 10 21.54 -69.16 -14.13
C LEU A 10 22.65 -69.79 -13.26
N ALA A 11 22.94 -69.20 -12.10
CA ALA A 11 23.53 -69.77 -10.86
C ALA A 11 24.12 -68.59 -10.04
N ALA A 12 23.63 -68.19 -8.86
CA ALA A 12 23.34 -68.90 -7.61
C ALA A 12 24.54 -68.92 -6.64
N LEU A 13 24.39 -68.24 -5.49
CA LEU A 13 24.42 -68.89 -4.17
C LEU A 13 23.91 -67.92 -3.07
N MET A 14 22.96 -68.38 -2.26
CA MET A 14 22.60 -67.77 -0.97
C MET A 14 23.38 -68.46 0.13
N LEU A 15 23.92 -67.71 1.08
CA LEU A 15 24.49 -68.27 2.32
C LEU A 15 24.07 -67.41 3.52
N ILE A 16 23.51 -68.08 4.51
CA ILE A 16 22.97 -67.48 5.74
C ILE A 16 24.13 -67.26 6.73
N GLY A 17 24.15 -66.10 7.40
CA GLY A 17 25.18 -65.75 8.37
C GLY A 17 24.61 -64.97 9.55
N THR A 18 24.09 -65.67 10.55
CA THR A 18 23.79 -65.10 11.88
C THR A 18 25.10 -64.85 12.63
N ALA A 19 25.40 -63.60 12.97
CA ALA A 19 26.52 -63.23 13.83
C ALA A 19 26.00 -62.52 15.09
N ALA A 20 26.46 -62.97 16.25
CA ALA A 20 26.01 -62.51 17.56
C ALA A 20 26.64 -61.17 17.96
N MET A 21 26.09 -60.58 19.03
CA MET A 21 26.61 -59.37 19.68
C MET A 21 28.09 -59.54 20.08
N ALA A 22 28.95 -58.67 19.57
CA ALA A 22 30.25 -58.38 20.15
C ALA A 22 30.27 -56.89 20.51
N GLN A 23 30.24 -56.58 21.81
CA GLN A 23 30.33 -55.19 22.27
C GLN A 23 31.73 -54.64 21.96
N GLN A 24 31.81 -53.53 21.23
CA GLN A 24 33.05 -52.75 21.17
C GLN A 24 33.29 -52.12 22.55
N PRO A 25 34.51 -52.22 23.12
CA PRO A 25 34.82 -51.63 24.41
C PRO A 25 34.71 -50.09 24.35
N PRO A 26 34.34 -49.42 25.46
CA PRO A 26 34.23 -47.97 25.49
C PRO A 26 35.60 -47.31 25.24
N PRO A 27 35.67 -46.22 24.45
CA PRO A 27 36.91 -45.46 24.31
C PRO A 27 37.28 -44.82 25.67
N PRO A 28 38.58 -44.73 26.02
CA PRO A 28 39.02 -44.12 27.26
C PRO A 28 38.71 -42.61 27.29
N PRO A 29 38.48 -42.02 28.48
CA PRO A 29 38.17 -40.60 28.61
C PRO A 29 39.34 -39.75 28.15
N SER A 30 39.19 -39.14 26.97
CA SER A 30 40.16 -38.19 26.43
C SER A 30 39.99 -36.84 27.13
N VAL A 31 41.00 -36.46 27.91
CA VAL A 31 41.06 -35.20 28.65
C VAL A 31 40.97 -34.03 27.67
N GLN A 32 40.07 -33.08 27.93
CA GLN A 32 39.91 -31.90 27.09
C GLN A 32 41.16 -31.02 27.14
N ALA A 33 41.84 -30.87 26.00
CA ALA A 33 42.77 -29.76 25.80
C ALA A 33 41.98 -28.51 25.37
N PRO A 34 42.25 -27.32 25.95
CA PRO A 34 41.54 -26.10 25.59
C PRO A 34 41.84 -25.69 24.14
N MET A 35 40.80 -25.37 23.37
CA MET A 35 40.96 -24.92 21.98
C MET A 35 41.66 -23.55 21.92
N PRO A 36 42.48 -23.28 20.88
CA PRO A 36 42.99 -21.94 20.63
C PRO A 36 41.84 -21.00 20.30
N VAL A 37 41.85 -19.81 20.92
CA VAL A 37 40.80 -18.80 20.77
C VAL A 37 40.87 -18.22 19.36
N GLY A 38 39.91 -18.56 18.50
CA GLY A 38 39.74 -17.87 17.22
C GLY A 38 39.39 -16.39 17.45
N PRO A 39 39.78 -15.47 16.54
CA PRO A 39 39.46 -14.06 16.70
C PRO A 39 37.94 -13.86 16.79
N ALA A 40 37.52 -13.10 17.79
CA ALA A 40 36.11 -12.94 18.14
C ALA A 40 35.25 -12.58 16.91
N ALA A 41 34.21 -13.38 16.67
CA ALA A 41 33.13 -12.99 15.78
C ALA A 41 32.59 -11.65 16.29
N ARG A 42 32.64 -10.62 15.45
CA ARG A 42 32.07 -9.30 15.78
C ARG A 42 30.59 -9.51 16.11
N PRO A 43 30.06 -8.94 17.20
CA PRO A 43 28.62 -8.96 17.43
C PRO A 43 27.91 -8.40 16.21
N LEU A 44 27.03 -9.21 15.60
CA LEU A 44 26.11 -8.74 14.59
C LEU A 44 25.26 -7.62 15.23
N PRO A 45 25.00 -6.52 14.52
CA PRO A 45 24.16 -5.46 15.06
C PRO A 45 22.76 -6.01 15.33
N PRO A 46 22.22 -5.92 16.57
CA PRO A 46 20.89 -6.39 16.88
C PRO A 46 19.86 -5.52 16.16
N GLY A 47 19.31 -6.03 15.06
CA GLY A 47 18.37 -5.30 14.21
C GLY A 47 18.07 -5.95 12.86
N ALA A 48 18.99 -6.74 12.30
CA ALA A 48 18.77 -7.41 11.01
C ALA A 48 17.74 -8.56 11.05
N ASP A 49 17.48 -9.10 12.25
CA ASP A 49 16.77 -10.38 12.41
C ASP A 49 15.26 -10.21 12.63
N ALA A 50 14.80 -8.98 12.95
CA ALA A 50 13.42 -8.70 13.35
C ALA A 50 12.46 -8.42 12.16
N GLU A 51 12.96 -7.94 11.02
CA GLU A 51 12.13 -7.69 9.81
C GLU A 51 11.98 -8.91 8.89
N ALA A 52 12.80 -9.95 9.09
CA ALA A 52 12.69 -11.22 8.37
C ALA A 52 11.53 -12.09 8.89
N ALA A 53 11.03 -11.84 10.10
CA ALA A 53 9.95 -12.60 10.74
C ALA A 53 8.55 -12.22 10.22
N GLY A 54 8.28 -12.51 8.93
CA GLY A 54 6.94 -12.36 8.33
C GLY A 54 6.89 -11.71 6.95
N SER A 55 8.04 -11.35 6.36
CA SER A 55 8.11 -11.02 4.94
C SER A 55 8.07 -12.30 4.10
N ILE A 56 7.41 -12.23 2.93
CA ILE A 56 7.32 -13.31 1.95
C ILE A 56 7.97 -12.86 0.64
N THR A 57 8.59 -13.80 -0.07
CA THR A 57 9.13 -13.60 -1.41
C THR A 57 8.21 -14.26 -2.44
N LEU A 58 7.75 -13.49 -3.41
CA LEU A 58 6.89 -13.95 -4.50
C LEU A 58 7.58 -13.67 -5.85
N ASN A 59 7.48 -14.62 -6.77
CA ASN A 59 7.95 -14.46 -8.14
C ASN A 59 6.74 -14.32 -9.07
N GLY A 60 6.72 -13.30 -9.91
CA GLY A 60 5.62 -13.06 -10.83
C GLY A 60 6.06 -12.33 -12.09
N ARG A 61 5.11 -12.12 -13.01
CA ARG A 61 5.33 -11.34 -14.23
C ARG A 61 4.58 -10.02 -14.12
N VAL A 62 5.22 -8.90 -14.39
CA VAL A 62 4.58 -7.59 -14.38
C VAL A 62 3.56 -7.54 -15.51
N GLN A 63 2.28 -7.41 -15.20
CA GLN A 63 1.21 -7.27 -16.16
C GLN A 63 0.98 -5.80 -16.54
N GLN A 64 1.02 -4.91 -15.56
CA GLN A 64 0.79 -3.47 -15.72
C GLN A 64 1.45 -2.67 -14.60
N TRP A 65 1.75 -1.40 -14.86
CA TRP A 65 2.02 -0.41 -13.82
C TRP A 65 0.72 0.03 -13.14
N LEU A 66 0.82 0.35 -11.85
CA LEU A 66 -0.19 1.12 -11.12
C LEU A 66 0.37 2.52 -10.88
N LEU A 67 -0.42 3.52 -11.28
CA LEU A 67 -0.05 4.93 -11.25
C LEU A 67 -0.89 5.67 -10.21
N ASN A 68 -0.25 6.58 -9.49
CA ASN A 68 -0.96 7.61 -8.73
C ASN A 68 -1.41 8.75 -9.66
N PRO A 69 -2.31 9.66 -9.23
CA PRO A 69 -2.82 10.73 -10.09
C PRO A 69 -1.72 11.65 -10.65
N ASN A 70 -0.58 11.77 -9.95
CA ASN A 70 0.57 12.58 -10.36
C ASN A 70 1.43 11.92 -11.46
N GLY A 71 1.11 10.70 -11.88
CA GLY A 71 1.83 9.98 -12.94
C GLY A 71 3.05 9.22 -12.45
N GLU A 72 3.26 9.14 -11.14
CA GLU A 72 4.28 8.29 -10.53
C GLU A 72 3.75 6.86 -10.39
N ILE A 73 4.64 5.87 -10.56
CA ILE A 73 4.31 4.47 -10.27
C ILE A 73 4.32 4.29 -8.75
N ASP A 74 3.21 3.83 -8.18
CA ASP A 74 3.05 3.48 -6.76
C ASP A 74 2.77 1.97 -6.55
N GLY A 75 2.76 1.20 -7.64
CA GLY A 75 2.62 -0.24 -7.57
C GLY A 75 2.75 -0.97 -8.90
N LEU A 76 2.72 -2.30 -8.80
CA LEU A 76 2.63 -3.22 -9.93
C LEU A 76 1.33 -4.00 -9.85
N LEU A 77 0.79 -4.34 -11.00
CA LEU A 77 -0.15 -5.43 -11.14
C LEU A 77 0.60 -6.63 -11.73
N LEU A 78 0.62 -7.75 -11.03
CA LEU A 78 1.22 -9.00 -11.52
C LEU A 78 0.18 -9.83 -12.31
N ALA A 79 0.66 -10.71 -13.18
CA ALA A 79 -0.17 -11.54 -14.07
C ALA A 79 -1.06 -12.56 -13.35
N ASP A 80 -0.70 -12.96 -12.12
CA ASP A 80 -1.52 -13.76 -11.20
C ASP A 80 -2.68 -12.95 -10.57
N GLY A 81 -2.69 -11.63 -10.75
CA GLY A 81 -3.62 -10.70 -10.14
C GLY A 81 -3.15 -10.09 -8.82
N THR A 82 -1.97 -10.45 -8.31
CA THR A 82 -1.40 -9.84 -7.11
C THR A 82 -1.07 -8.36 -7.36
N GLN A 83 -1.57 -7.50 -6.48
CA GLN A 83 -1.19 -6.09 -6.44
C GLN A 83 0.05 -5.94 -5.57
N VAL A 84 1.13 -5.39 -6.13
CA VAL A 84 2.32 -4.97 -5.38
C VAL A 84 2.21 -3.48 -5.13
N ALA A 85 2.27 -3.05 -3.89
CA ALA A 85 2.26 -1.63 -3.51
C ALA A 85 3.63 -1.21 -2.95
N PHE A 86 4.11 -0.05 -3.35
CA PHE A 86 5.36 0.54 -2.84
C PHE A 86 5.29 2.08 -2.84
N PRO A 87 6.18 2.77 -2.12
CA PRO A 87 6.18 4.23 -2.10
C PRO A 87 6.51 4.86 -3.47
N PRO A 88 5.88 6.00 -3.83
CA PRO A 88 6.06 6.62 -5.15
C PRO A 88 7.49 7.13 -5.40
N HIS A 89 8.34 7.32 -4.37
CA HIS A 89 9.75 7.68 -4.56
C HIS A 89 10.55 6.60 -5.29
N LEU A 90 10.10 5.34 -5.27
CA LEU A 90 10.72 4.25 -6.02
C LEU A 90 10.33 4.24 -7.51
N SER A 91 9.37 5.06 -7.94
CA SER A 91 8.86 5.13 -9.32
C SER A 91 9.98 5.20 -10.37
N ALA A 92 10.95 6.09 -10.20
CA ALA A 92 12.05 6.26 -11.16
C ALA A 92 12.97 5.02 -11.22
N SER A 93 13.35 4.48 -10.05
CA SER A 93 14.19 3.27 -9.95
C SER A 93 13.48 2.03 -10.54
N VAL A 94 12.17 1.90 -10.30
CA VAL A 94 11.35 0.80 -10.86
C VAL A 94 11.24 0.92 -12.37
N GLN A 95 10.98 2.11 -12.92
CA GLN A 95 10.95 2.35 -14.38
C GLN A 95 12.29 2.05 -15.07
N GLN A 96 13.41 2.25 -14.38
CA GLN A 96 14.74 1.90 -14.89
C GLN A 96 15.07 0.41 -14.72
N ALA A 97 14.51 -0.27 -13.72
CA ALA A 97 14.78 -1.68 -13.45
C ALA A 97 13.99 -2.64 -14.34
N MET A 98 12.73 -2.34 -14.63
CA MET A 98 11.81 -3.26 -15.31
C MET A 98 10.75 -2.54 -16.17
N LYS A 99 10.07 -3.30 -17.01
CA LYS A 99 8.89 -2.88 -17.80
C LYS A 99 7.77 -3.93 -17.67
N PRO A 100 6.52 -3.59 -18.04
CA PRO A 100 5.45 -4.58 -18.16
C PRO A 100 5.86 -5.68 -19.14
N GLY A 101 5.62 -6.93 -18.77
CA GLY A 101 6.12 -8.11 -19.47
C GLY A 101 7.40 -8.71 -18.89
N ASP A 102 8.11 -8.06 -17.96
CA ASP A 102 9.29 -8.63 -17.30
C ASP A 102 8.92 -9.54 -16.12
N ALA A 103 9.83 -10.46 -15.78
CA ALA A 103 9.76 -11.24 -14.54
C ALA A 103 10.34 -10.43 -13.37
N VAL A 104 9.63 -10.43 -12.24
CA VAL A 104 10.02 -9.74 -11.01
C VAL A 104 9.89 -10.68 -9.81
N GLN A 105 10.90 -10.65 -8.95
CA GLN A 105 10.86 -11.21 -7.61
C GLN A 105 10.62 -10.08 -6.62
N VAL A 106 9.57 -10.18 -5.81
CA VAL A 106 9.18 -9.16 -4.84
C VAL A 106 9.22 -9.75 -3.44
N THR A 107 9.94 -9.11 -2.54
CA THR A 107 9.99 -9.46 -1.12
C THR A 107 9.25 -8.37 -0.33
N GLY A 108 8.35 -8.77 0.56
CA GLY A 108 7.53 -7.82 1.31
C GLY A 108 6.45 -8.48 2.16
N TRP A 109 5.50 -7.69 2.68
CA TRP A 109 4.47 -8.16 3.60
C TRP A 109 3.11 -8.26 2.94
N ARG A 110 2.44 -9.41 3.09
CA ARG A 110 1.07 -9.63 2.61
C ARG A 110 0.09 -8.82 3.45
N THR A 111 -0.84 -8.13 2.80
CA THR A 111 -1.95 -7.47 3.50
C THR A 111 -3.06 -8.50 3.76
N PRO A 112 -3.49 -8.74 5.01
CA PRO A 112 -4.59 -9.67 5.30
C PRO A 112 -5.89 -9.25 4.60
N GLY A 113 -6.64 -10.21 4.06
CA GLY A 113 -7.96 -9.97 3.46
C GLY A 113 -7.96 -9.30 2.07
N ALA A 114 -6.81 -8.91 1.52
CA ALA A 114 -6.71 -8.26 0.21
C ALA A 114 -5.60 -8.89 -0.66
N PRO A 115 -5.68 -8.81 -2.00
CA PRO A 115 -4.64 -9.33 -2.91
C PRO A 115 -3.36 -8.47 -2.95
N VAL A 116 -3.08 -7.68 -1.91
CA VAL A 116 -1.97 -6.72 -1.84
C VAL A 116 -0.72 -7.31 -1.17
N LEU A 117 0.45 -6.95 -1.70
CA LEU A 117 1.76 -7.16 -1.12
C LEU A 117 2.46 -5.80 -1.01
N ARG A 118 2.83 -5.37 0.19
CA ARG A 118 3.68 -4.17 0.38
C ARG A 118 5.14 -4.57 0.19
N ALA A 119 5.77 -4.12 -0.89
CA ALA A 119 7.15 -4.48 -1.21
C ALA A 119 8.16 -3.75 -0.32
N ALA A 120 9.12 -4.49 0.22
CA ALA A 120 10.36 -3.99 0.80
C ALA A 120 11.49 -3.98 -0.24
N SER A 121 11.50 -4.96 -1.15
CA SER A 121 12.41 -4.96 -2.30
C SER A 121 11.79 -5.62 -3.53
N LEU A 122 12.24 -5.15 -4.71
CA LEU A 122 11.87 -5.67 -6.02
C LEU A 122 13.16 -5.98 -6.80
N ASN A 123 13.26 -7.19 -7.33
CA ASN A 123 14.39 -7.66 -8.11
C ASN A 123 13.91 -8.09 -9.51
N ALA A 124 14.43 -7.45 -10.56
CA ALA A 124 14.08 -7.76 -11.95
C ALA A 124 15.28 -7.49 -12.86
N ASN A 125 15.48 -8.31 -13.90
CA ASN A 125 16.55 -8.12 -14.89
C ASN A 125 17.98 -7.98 -14.29
N GLY A 126 18.24 -8.60 -13.12
CA GLY A 126 19.50 -8.44 -12.39
C GLY A 126 19.68 -7.10 -11.65
N ARG A 127 18.66 -6.24 -11.64
CA ARG A 127 18.61 -4.99 -10.87
C ARG A 127 17.77 -5.17 -9.61
N SER A 128 18.23 -4.60 -8.50
CA SER A 128 17.51 -4.57 -7.23
C SER A 128 17.05 -3.15 -6.91
N VAL A 129 15.80 -2.99 -6.50
CA VAL A 129 15.22 -1.75 -5.98
C VAL A 129 14.74 -2.06 -4.56
N VAL A 130 15.35 -1.41 -3.57
CA VAL A 130 15.01 -1.58 -2.15
C VAL A 130 14.33 -0.31 -1.65
N ASP A 131 13.28 -0.45 -0.85
CA ASP A 131 12.66 0.66 -0.14
C ASP A 131 13.54 1.07 1.05
N GLN A 132 14.54 1.91 0.77
CA GLN A 132 15.34 2.52 1.81
C GLN A 132 14.62 3.78 2.31
N PRO A 133 14.27 3.90 3.60
CA PRO A 133 13.75 5.16 4.12
C PRO A 133 14.78 6.28 3.94
N PRO A 134 14.36 7.54 3.74
CA PRO A 134 15.28 8.68 3.60
C PRO A 134 16.26 8.74 4.78
N ALA A 135 17.54 8.95 4.47
CA ALA A 135 18.57 9.03 5.49
C ALA A 135 18.29 10.18 6.47
N PHE A 136 18.45 9.95 7.78
CA PHE A 136 18.26 10.99 8.78
C PHE A 136 19.13 12.23 8.45
N GLY A 137 18.48 13.39 8.30
CA GLY A 137 19.13 14.64 7.92
C GLY A 137 19.13 14.95 6.42
N SER A 138 18.60 14.08 5.54
CA SER A 138 18.36 14.45 4.14
C SER A 138 17.34 15.61 4.05
N ALA A 139 17.61 16.60 3.20
CA ALA A 139 16.64 17.65 2.91
C ALA A 139 15.30 17.05 2.43
N PRO A 140 14.14 17.65 2.78
CA PRO A 140 12.86 17.20 2.26
C PRO A 140 12.88 17.17 0.72
N PRO A 141 12.17 16.23 0.08
CA PRO A 141 11.98 16.26 -1.37
C PRO A 141 11.46 17.63 -1.80
N ALA A 142 11.95 18.14 -2.93
CA ALA A 142 11.48 19.40 -3.48
C ALA A 142 9.94 19.36 -3.62
N PRO A 143 9.23 20.45 -3.27
CA PRO A 143 7.79 20.55 -3.54
C PRO A 143 7.51 20.23 -5.00
N ARG A 144 6.49 19.40 -5.25
CA ARG A 144 6.12 19.00 -6.61
C ARG A 144 5.65 20.23 -7.39
N GLU A 145 6.09 20.33 -8.65
CA GLU A 145 5.71 21.41 -9.58
C GLU A 145 4.18 21.63 -9.57
N PRO A 146 3.69 22.82 -9.16
CA PRO A 146 2.26 23.12 -9.17
C PRO A 146 1.74 23.18 -10.60
N GLY A 147 0.97 22.16 -11.01
CA GLY A 147 0.43 22.05 -12.38
C GLY A 147 0.51 20.65 -13.00
N ALA A 148 1.12 19.67 -12.33
CA ALA A 148 1.23 18.29 -12.83
C ALA A 148 -0.12 17.58 -13.07
N LEU A 149 -1.22 18.06 -12.48
CA LEU A 149 -2.56 17.48 -12.63
C LEU A 149 -3.42 18.30 -13.58
N THR A 150 -3.90 17.67 -14.64
CA THR A 150 -4.84 18.23 -15.62
C THR A 150 -6.27 17.75 -15.31
N ALA A 151 -7.25 18.63 -15.47
CA ALA A 151 -8.66 18.24 -15.40
C ALA A 151 -9.00 17.29 -16.57
N MET A 152 -9.51 16.11 -16.25
CA MET A 152 -9.80 15.08 -17.25
C MET A 152 -11.01 14.22 -16.87
N SER A 153 -11.31 13.24 -17.72
CA SER A 153 -12.36 12.26 -17.49
C SER A 153 -11.87 10.88 -17.91
N ALA A 154 -12.36 9.86 -17.22
CA ALA A 154 -12.11 8.46 -17.52
C ALA A 154 -13.44 7.71 -17.59
N SER A 155 -13.59 6.81 -18.56
CA SER A 155 -14.74 5.92 -18.66
C SER A 155 -14.34 4.59 -19.29
N GLY A 156 -15.01 3.53 -18.89
CA GLY A 156 -14.74 2.15 -19.32
C GLY A 156 -15.46 1.15 -18.43
N ARG A 157 -15.21 -0.14 -18.63
CA ARG A 157 -15.62 -1.16 -17.65
C ARG A 157 -14.56 -1.31 -16.58
N VAL A 158 -14.97 -1.56 -15.34
CA VAL A 158 -14.05 -1.95 -14.27
C VAL A 158 -13.42 -3.29 -14.64
N ALA A 159 -12.10 -3.33 -14.79
CA ALA A 159 -11.35 -4.57 -14.92
C ALA A 159 -11.11 -5.21 -13.55
N ARG A 160 -10.83 -4.40 -12.52
CA ARG A 160 -10.75 -4.81 -11.10
C ARG A 160 -10.72 -3.61 -10.14
N PRO A 161 -11.16 -3.79 -8.88
CA PRO A 161 -10.81 -2.87 -7.80
C PRO A 161 -9.30 -2.86 -7.54
N LEU A 162 -8.81 -1.71 -7.06
CA LEU A 162 -7.45 -1.50 -6.55
C LEU A 162 -7.52 -1.15 -5.07
N TYR A 163 -6.48 -1.51 -4.34
CA TYR A 163 -6.47 -1.52 -2.88
C TYR A 163 -5.33 -0.68 -2.28
N THR A 164 -5.53 -0.15 -1.07
CA THR A 164 -4.46 0.44 -0.26
C THR A 164 -3.51 -0.65 0.25
N GLY A 165 -2.34 -0.24 0.76
CA GLY A 165 -1.47 -1.14 1.54
C GLY A 165 -2.13 -1.73 2.81
N ARG A 166 -3.28 -1.19 3.26
CA ARG A 166 -4.11 -1.72 4.36
C ARG A 166 -5.25 -2.62 3.90
N GLY A 167 -5.53 -2.69 2.59
CA GLY A 167 -6.54 -3.59 2.01
C GLY A 167 -7.90 -2.95 1.74
N ASP A 168 -8.05 -1.64 1.98
CA ASP A 168 -9.26 -0.88 1.62
C ASP A 168 -9.29 -0.61 0.10
N VAL A 169 -10.46 -0.59 -0.53
CA VAL A 169 -10.57 -0.22 -1.96
C VAL A 169 -10.34 1.29 -2.12
N ASN A 170 -9.31 1.70 -2.85
CA ASN A 170 -8.96 3.11 -3.11
C ASN A 170 -8.91 3.47 -4.60
N GLY A 171 -9.42 2.60 -5.45
CA GLY A 171 -9.53 2.86 -6.86
C GLY A 171 -10.08 1.69 -7.65
N VAL A 172 -10.12 1.85 -8.96
CA VAL A 172 -10.29 0.77 -9.93
C VAL A 172 -9.28 0.91 -11.06
N LEU A 173 -8.96 -0.23 -11.65
CA LEU A 173 -8.39 -0.31 -12.99
C LEU A 173 -9.53 -0.51 -13.99
N LEU A 174 -9.56 0.28 -15.05
CA LEU A 174 -10.48 0.12 -16.18
C LEU A 174 -9.91 -0.82 -17.24
N ASP A 175 -10.79 -1.38 -18.06
CA ASP A 175 -10.49 -2.23 -19.23
C ASP A 175 -9.48 -1.61 -20.22
N ASN A 176 -9.54 -0.29 -20.40
CA ASN A 176 -8.60 0.48 -21.22
C ASN A 176 -7.25 0.81 -20.55
N GLY A 177 -6.98 0.27 -19.36
CA GLY A 177 -5.73 0.49 -18.61
C GLY A 177 -5.69 1.77 -17.77
N SER A 178 -6.73 2.62 -17.85
CA SER A 178 -6.82 3.85 -17.03
C SER A 178 -7.14 3.52 -15.57
N ILE A 179 -6.56 4.28 -14.65
CA ILE A 179 -6.74 4.09 -13.21
C ILE A 179 -7.58 5.24 -12.64
N VAL A 180 -8.67 4.91 -11.96
CA VAL A 180 -9.50 5.88 -11.23
C VAL A 180 -9.24 5.68 -9.75
N ARG A 181 -8.65 6.67 -9.08
CA ARG A 181 -8.42 6.72 -7.63
C ARG A 181 -9.54 7.47 -6.94
N PHE A 182 -9.84 7.06 -5.71
CA PHE A 182 -10.76 7.75 -4.80
C PHE A 182 -10.45 7.33 -3.36
N PRO A 183 -10.79 8.14 -2.34
CA PRO A 183 -10.52 7.79 -0.96
C PRO A 183 -11.28 6.54 -0.47
N PRO A 184 -10.71 5.76 0.49
CA PRO A 184 -11.25 4.47 0.92
C PRO A 184 -12.74 4.43 1.33
N HIS A 185 -13.26 5.52 1.93
CA HIS A 185 -14.67 5.59 2.32
C HIS A 185 -15.61 5.57 1.11
N VAL A 186 -15.22 6.20 -0.01
CA VAL A 186 -15.95 6.13 -1.28
C VAL A 186 -15.92 4.71 -1.84
N GLY A 187 -14.76 4.03 -1.76
CA GLY A 187 -14.63 2.63 -2.18
C GLY A 187 -15.53 1.68 -1.39
N ALA A 188 -15.70 1.93 -0.09
CA ALA A 188 -16.63 1.20 0.75
C ALA A 188 -18.11 1.49 0.40
N GLU A 189 -18.49 2.76 0.21
CA GLU A 189 -19.85 3.15 -0.21
C GLU A 189 -20.24 2.55 -1.58
N LEU A 190 -19.29 2.50 -2.53
CA LEU A 190 -19.55 2.11 -3.92
C LEU A 190 -19.15 0.67 -4.26
N ALA A 191 -18.81 -0.17 -3.26
CA ALA A 191 -18.26 -1.52 -3.48
C ALA A 191 -19.07 -2.41 -4.45
N ALA A 192 -20.40 -2.27 -4.49
CA ALA A 192 -21.27 -2.98 -5.44
C ALA A 192 -21.17 -2.44 -6.89
N ALA A 193 -20.96 -1.14 -7.07
CA ALA A 193 -20.78 -0.52 -8.39
C ALA A 193 -19.35 -0.73 -8.95
N LEU A 194 -18.36 -0.95 -8.07
CA LEU A 194 -16.95 -1.15 -8.41
C LEU A 194 -16.58 -2.63 -8.71
N GLN A 195 -17.57 -3.48 -8.95
CA GLN A 195 -17.36 -4.89 -9.33
C GLN A 195 -16.81 -5.01 -10.77
N PRO A 196 -15.98 -6.03 -11.08
CA PRO A 196 -15.51 -6.29 -12.44
C PRO A 196 -16.66 -6.40 -13.45
N GLY A 197 -16.51 -5.76 -14.61
CA GLY A 197 -17.51 -5.71 -15.69
C GLY A 197 -18.48 -4.52 -15.62
N SER A 198 -18.66 -3.90 -14.44
CA SER A 198 -19.50 -2.71 -14.27
C SER A 198 -18.99 -1.53 -15.10
N THR A 199 -19.91 -0.78 -15.72
CA THR A 199 -19.57 0.49 -16.38
C THR A 199 -19.29 1.55 -15.33
N LEU A 200 -18.20 2.31 -15.51
CA LEU A 200 -17.83 3.42 -14.65
C LEU A 200 -17.47 4.64 -15.49
N HIS A 201 -17.91 5.81 -15.03
CA HIS A 201 -17.47 7.12 -15.51
C HIS A 201 -16.98 7.94 -14.32
N ALA A 202 -15.87 8.65 -14.50
CA ALA A 202 -15.28 9.53 -13.50
C ALA A 202 -14.77 10.84 -14.12
N LYS A 203 -14.83 11.92 -13.34
CA LYS A 203 -14.26 13.24 -13.62
C LYS A 203 -13.37 13.65 -12.46
N GLY A 204 -12.35 14.47 -12.72
CA GLY A 204 -11.42 14.93 -11.70
C GLY A 204 -10.06 15.32 -12.27
N TRP A 205 -9.02 15.15 -11.47
CA TRP A 205 -7.69 15.68 -11.74
C TRP A 205 -6.66 14.56 -11.82
N GLY A 206 -5.81 14.58 -12.84
CA GLY A 206 -4.94 13.44 -13.10
C GLY A 206 -3.83 13.73 -14.10
N SER A 207 -3.18 12.67 -14.54
CA SER A 207 -2.08 12.70 -15.50
C SER A 207 -2.25 11.61 -16.55
N ARG A 208 -1.55 11.80 -17.67
CA ARG A 208 -1.51 10.86 -18.80
C ARG A 208 -0.10 10.89 -19.39
N GLY A 209 0.53 9.73 -19.48
CA GLY A 209 1.88 9.59 -20.01
C GLY A 209 2.12 8.20 -20.62
N PRO A 210 3.35 7.91 -21.08
CA PRO A 210 3.70 6.62 -21.68
C PRO A 210 3.44 5.40 -20.79
N GLN A 211 3.42 5.58 -19.47
CA GLN A 211 3.20 4.54 -18.47
C GLN A 211 1.71 4.19 -18.28
N GLY A 212 0.79 5.05 -18.74
CA GLY A 212 -0.65 4.94 -18.53
C GLY A 212 -1.32 6.28 -18.19
N SER A 213 -2.54 6.23 -17.66
CA SER A 213 -3.28 7.41 -17.20
C SER A 213 -3.92 7.13 -15.84
N ALA A 214 -3.86 8.10 -14.93
CA ALA A 214 -4.47 8.00 -13.61
C ALA A 214 -5.18 9.31 -13.24
N ILE A 215 -6.35 9.20 -12.64
CA ILE A 215 -7.20 10.32 -12.22
C ILE A 215 -7.63 10.14 -10.77
N GLU A 216 -7.52 11.20 -9.95
CA GLU A 216 -8.25 11.30 -8.67
C GLU A 216 -9.67 11.78 -8.98
N ALA A 217 -10.67 10.96 -8.68
CA ALA A 217 -12.06 11.28 -8.97
C ALA A 217 -12.57 12.37 -8.02
N THR A 218 -13.02 13.49 -8.59
CA THR A 218 -13.88 14.45 -7.87
C THR A 218 -15.35 14.08 -8.03
N ALA A 219 -15.73 13.43 -9.14
CA ALA A 219 -17.05 12.88 -9.36
C ALA A 219 -17.00 11.49 -10.00
N ILE A 220 -17.94 10.61 -9.64
CA ILE A 220 -17.96 9.21 -10.09
C ILE A 220 -19.41 8.70 -10.24
N GLY A 221 -19.68 7.83 -11.21
CA GLY A 221 -20.99 7.21 -11.38
C GLY A 221 -21.03 6.13 -12.46
N PRO A 222 -22.18 5.43 -12.60
CA PRO A 222 -22.36 4.39 -13.62
C PRO A 222 -22.58 4.97 -15.03
N THR A 223 -22.88 6.27 -15.14
CA THR A 223 -23.12 7.00 -16.40
C THR A 223 -22.48 8.38 -16.37
N ALA A 224 -22.36 9.04 -17.52
CA ALA A 224 -21.73 10.37 -17.64
C ALA A 224 -22.52 11.48 -16.92
N ASP A 225 -23.85 11.38 -16.91
CA ASP A 225 -24.78 12.34 -16.31
C ASP A 225 -25.16 11.96 -14.86
N GLY A 226 -25.09 10.68 -14.52
CA GLY A 226 -25.39 10.14 -13.18
C GLY A 226 -24.18 10.10 -12.24
N MET A 227 -23.23 11.03 -12.39
CA MET A 227 -22.09 11.14 -11.47
C MET A 227 -22.49 11.83 -10.17
N ARG A 228 -22.05 11.28 -9.04
CA ARG A 228 -22.07 11.92 -7.73
C ARG A 228 -20.71 12.59 -7.47
N GLU A 229 -20.72 13.85 -7.04
CA GLU A 229 -19.55 14.53 -6.50
C GLU A 229 -19.10 13.83 -5.20
N LEU A 230 -17.81 13.54 -5.12
CA LEU A 230 -17.11 12.93 -3.98
C LEU A 230 -16.51 13.99 -3.06
N PHE A 231 -15.99 15.07 -3.65
CA PHE A 231 -15.43 16.21 -2.93
C PHE A 231 -15.90 17.49 -3.56
N ALA A 232 -16.25 18.48 -2.73
CA ALA A 232 -16.17 19.87 -3.17
C ALA A 232 -14.70 20.15 -3.50
N GLY A 233 -14.35 20.20 -4.78
CA GLY A 233 -12.96 20.24 -5.24
C GLY A 233 -12.17 21.42 -4.66
N PRO A 234 -10.83 21.34 -4.63
CA PRO A 234 -10.00 22.42 -4.10
C PRO A 234 -10.28 23.72 -4.85
N GLY A 235 -10.92 24.67 -4.18
CA GLY A 235 -11.42 25.93 -4.75
C GLY A 235 -12.93 26.17 -4.56
N MET A 236 -13.72 25.14 -4.25
CA MET A 236 -15.13 25.33 -3.90
C MET A 236 -15.27 25.61 -2.40
N ALA A 237 -15.66 26.85 -2.07
CA ALA A 237 -15.99 27.23 -0.70
C ALA A 237 -17.07 26.29 -0.14
N PRO A 238 -17.03 25.96 1.17
CA PRO A 238 -18.07 25.13 1.77
C PRO A 238 -19.45 25.75 1.49
N PRO A 239 -20.48 24.94 1.17
CA PRO A 239 -21.81 25.47 0.91
C PRO A 239 -22.23 26.33 2.10
N PRO A 240 -22.82 27.51 1.88
CA PRO A 240 -23.23 28.37 2.99
C PRO A 240 -24.20 27.58 3.86
N GLY A 241 -23.74 27.24 5.07
CA GLY A 241 -24.55 26.53 6.05
C GLY A 241 -25.89 27.25 6.23
N PRO A 242 -26.99 26.52 6.47
CA PRO A 242 -28.33 27.09 6.44
C PRO A 242 -28.36 28.35 7.32
N ARG A 243 -28.55 29.51 6.67
CA ARG A 243 -28.73 30.78 7.37
C ARG A 243 -30.00 30.66 8.19
N GLY A 244 -29.84 30.27 9.45
CA GLY A 244 -30.90 30.37 10.45
C GLY A 244 -31.47 31.77 10.35
N ALA A 245 -32.78 31.85 10.12
CA ALA A 245 -33.44 33.09 9.75
C ALA A 245 -33.24 34.14 10.86
N ARG A 246 -32.28 35.03 10.66
CA ARG A 246 -32.09 36.19 11.52
C ARG A 246 -33.23 37.14 11.17
N GLY A 247 -34.27 37.10 11.99
CA GLY A 247 -35.49 37.90 11.80
C GLY A 247 -35.18 39.39 11.62
N PRO A 248 -36.05 40.13 10.93
CA PRO A 248 -35.83 41.56 10.69
C PRO A 248 -35.70 42.30 12.03
N ALA A 249 -34.68 43.15 12.13
CA ALA A 249 -34.38 43.88 13.35
C ALA A 249 -35.43 44.97 13.63
N GLU A 250 -36.26 44.76 14.65
CA GLU A 250 -37.09 45.82 15.20
C GLU A 250 -36.24 46.87 15.93
N ARG A 251 -36.61 48.14 15.72
CA ARG A 251 -35.76 49.30 15.97
C ARG A 251 -36.19 50.04 17.24
N GLY A 252 -35.78 49.53 18.41
CA GLY A 252 -36.00 50.19 19.70
C GLY A 252 -35.14 51.46 19.89
N PRO A 253 -35.66 52.56 20.47
CA PRO A 253 -34.96 53.84 20.56
C PRO A 253 -33.97 53.94 21.74
N ARG A 254 -33.06 54.93 21.65
CA ARG A 254 -31.93 55.17 22.57
C ARG A 254 -32.33 55.90 23.86
N SER A 255 -31.83 55.42 25.00
CA SER A 255 -31.55 56.17 26.25
C SER A 255 -30.86 55.19 27.24
N ARG A 256 -29.95 55.54 28.15
CA ARG A 256 -29.25 56.79 28.55
C ARG A 256 -27.92 56.40 29.26
N PRO A 257 -26.85 57.22 29.29
CA PRO A 257 -25.60 56.87 30.00
C PRO A 257 -25.72 56.98 31.53
N LEU A 258 -24.97 56.15 32.26
CA LEU A 258 -24.76 56.27 33.72
C LEU A 258 -23.71 57.37 34.04
N PRO A 259 -23.93 58.21 35.06
CA PRO A 259 -22.90 59.07 35.65
C PRO A 259 -22.16 58.38 36.82
N PRO A 260 -20.92 58.79 37.13
CA PRO A 260 -20.19 58.37 38.34
C PRO A 260 -20.72 59.09 39.60
N GLY A 261 -20.38 58.56 40.77
CA GLY A 261 -21.04 58.86 42.04
C GLY A 261 -20.73 60.22 42.70
N VAL A 262 -21.61 60.60 43.63
CA VAL A 262 -21.41 61.67 44.64
C VAL A 262 -22.22 61.32 45.91
N ASP A 263 -21.73 61.79 47.07
CA ASP A 263 -22.16 61.41 48.42
C ASP A 263 -23.57 61.83 48.86
N ARG A 264 -24.16 61.03 49.78
CA ARG A 264 -24.87 61.38 51.05
C ARG A 264 -26.03 60.40 51.38
N PRO A 265 -26.51 60.34 52.65
CA PRO A 265 -25.77 60.32 53.91
C PRO A 265 -26.24 59.17 54.86
N LEU A 266 -25.52 58.95 55.98
CA LEU A 266 -25.92 57.98 57.02
C LEU A 266 -27.17 58.46 57.82
N PRO A 267 -28.03 57.55 58.31
CA PRO A 267 -29.12 57.87 59.24
C PRO A 267 -28.59 58.16 60.67
N PRO A 268 -29.33 58.91 61.50
CA PRO A 268 -28.90 59.29 62.85
C PRO A 268 -28.95 58.11 63.85
N PRO A 269 -28.13 58.14 64.92
CA PRO A 269 -28.08 57.08 65.92
C PRO A 269 -29.28 57.13 66.90
N PRO A 270 -29.67 55.99 67.51
CA PRO A 270 -30.64 55.96 68.60
C PRO A 270 -30.06 56.53 69.90
N ALA A 271 -30.93 57.07 70.75
CA ALA A 271 -30.56 57.79 71.96
C ALA A 271 -30.27 56.90 73.18
N SER A 272 -29.25 57.29 73.96
CA SER A 272 -29.14 57.14 75.43
C SER A 272 -28.11 58.17 75.93
#